data_AF-A0A923QCA1-F1
#
_entry.id   AF-A0A923QCA1-F1
#
_cell.length_a   1.000
_cell.length_b   1.000
_cell.length_c   1.000
_cell.angle_alpha   90.00
_cell.angle_beta   90.00
_cell.angle_gamma   90.00
#
_symmetry.space_group_name_H-M   'P 1'
#
loop_
_entity.id
_entity.type
_entity.pdbx_description
1 polymer ?
#
loop_
_entity_poly.entity_id
_entity_poly.type
_entity_poly.pdbx_seq_one_letter_code
_entity_poly.pdbx_strand_id
1 'polypeptide(L)' 'MPAVIYIEHNGDTIRAEAPLNRNLMQVALDNSVAGILGDCGGSCSCATCHGYDD' A
#
# COMPACT_ATOMS: atom_id res chain seq x y z
N MET A 1 -6.78 -15.18 3.37
CA MET A 1 -7.30 -14.13 2.46
C MET A 1 -6.20 -13.91 1.41
N PRO A 2 -6.38 -13.16 0.31
CA PRO A 2 -5.21 -12.85 -0.50
C PRO A 2 -4.23 -12.03 0.33
N ALA A 3 -2.95 -12.12 -0.02
CA ALA A 3 -1.89 -11.37 0.64
C ALA A 3 -1.18 -10.51 -0.40
N VAL A 4 -0.70 -9.35 0.05
CA VAL A 4 0.10 -8.41 -0.73
C VAL A 4 1.48 -8.33 -0.09
N ILE A 5 2.52 -8.24 -0.93
CA ILE A 5 3.89 -8.00 -0.49
C ILE A 5 4.24 -6.59 -0.94
N TYR A 6 4.55 -5.72 0.02
CA TYR A 6 5.14 -4.41 -0.24
C TYR A 6 6.65 -4.54 -0.17
N ILE A 7 7.34 -3.96 -1.14
CA ILE A 7 8.80 -3.92 -1.20
C ILE A 7 9.20 -2.46 -1.05
N GLU A 8 9.88 -2.14 0.04
CA GLU A 8 10.39 -0.79 0.28
C GLU A 8 11.61 -0.52 -0.61
N HIS A 9 11.98 0.75 -0.76
CA HIS A 9 13.07 1.16 -1.65
C HIS A 9 14.44 0.58 -1.26
N ASN A 10 14.59 0.13 -0.01
CA ASN A 10 15.80 -0.52 0.51
C ASN A 10 15.79 -2.05 0.32
N GLY A 11 14.71 -2.61 -0.22
CA GLY A 11 14.51 -4.04 -0.42
C GLY A 11 13.80 -4.76 0.72
N ASP A 12 13.48 -4.08 1.83
CA ASP A 12 12.72 -4.68 2.93
C ASP A 12 11.30 -5.01 2.48
N THR A 13 10.76 -6.11 2.98
CA THR A 13 9.45 -6.61 2.56
C THR A 13 8.46 -6.64 3.71
N ILE A 14 7.24 -6.19 3.45
CA ILE A 14 6.11 -6.28 4.37
C ILE A 14 5.03 -7.13 3.72
N ARG A 15 4.72 -8.28 4.32
CA ARG A 15 3.60 -9.13 3.91
C ARG A 15 2.35 -8.75 4.70
N ALA A 16 1.31 -8.31 4.01
CA ALA A 16 0.03 -7.93 4.60
C ALA A 16 -1.10 -8.83 4.10
N GLU A 17 -2.03 -9.19 4.98
CA GLU A 17 -3.32 -9.75 4.53
C GLU A 17 -4.13 -8.64 3.86
N ALA A 18 -4.69 -8.94 2.69
CA ALA A 18 -5.48 -8.02 1.89
C ALA A 18 -6.92 -8.55 1.79
N PRO A 19 -7.84 -8.11 2.68
CA PRO A 19 -9.24 -8.46 2.56
C PRO A 19 -9.82 -7.99 1.22
N LEU A 20 -10.80 -8.72 0.69
CA LEU A 20 -11.54 -8.28 -0.49
C LEU A 20 -12.21 -6.92 -0.22
N ASN A 21 -12.38 -6.13 -1.28
CA ASN A 21 -12.93 -4.77 -1.24
C ASN A 21 -12.09 -3.73 -0.46
N ARG A 22 -10.82 -4.04 -0.17
CA ARG A 22 -9.80 -3.06 0.24
C ARG A 22 -8.87 -2.79 -0.93
N ASN A 23 -8.52 -1.53 -1.15
CA ASN A 23 -7.49 -1.19 -2.15
C ASN A 23 -6.08 -1.29 -1.53
N LEU A 24 -5.04 -1.37 -2.38
CA LEU A 24 -3.65 -1.55 -1.95
C LEU A 24 -3.17 -0.42 -1.02
N MET A 25 -3.51 0.83 -1.32
CA MET A 25 -3.16 1.97 -0.47
C MET A 25 -3.72 1.81 0.95
N GLN A 26 -4.99 1.41 1.07
CA GLN A 26 -5.62 1.18 2.37
C GLN A 26 -4.99 0.01 3.13
N VAL A 27 -4.56 -1.04 2.44
CA VAL A 27 -3.87 -2.17 3.07
C VAL A 27 -2.47 -1.75 3.54
N ALA A 28 -1.77 -0.92 2.76
CA ALA A 28 -0.47 -0.36 3.13
C ALA A 28 -0.56 0.50 4.40
N LEU A 29 -1.56 1.39 4.49
CA LEU A 29 -1.78 2.24 5.66
C LEU A 29 -2.10 1.42 6.92
N ASP A 30 -3.00 0.44 6.83
CA ASP A 30 -3.36 -0.44 7.95
C ASP A 30 -2.15 -1.21 8.51
N ASN A 31 -1.15 -1.48 7.67
CA ASN A 31 0.05 -2.23 8.02
C ASN A 31 1.30 -1.34 8.19
N SER A 32 1.12 -0.01 8.23
CA SER A 32 2.19 0.96 8.45
C SER A 32 3.37 0.84 7.47
N VAL A 33 3.08 0.52 6.21
CA VAL A 33 4.08 0.46 5.14
C VAL A 33 4.66 1.85 4.90
N ALA A 34 5.98 2.00 5.02
CA ALA A 34 6.62 3.30 4.83
C ALA A 34 6.54 3.73 3.35
N GLY A 35 6.40 5.04 3.12
CA GLY A 35 6.38 5.63 1.78
C GLY A 35 5.00 5.69 1.10
N ILE A 36 3.99 4.97 1.59
CA ILE A 36 2.59 5.15 1.16
C ILE A 36 1.88 6.08 2.14
N LEU A 37 1.58 7.31 1.72
CA LEU A 37 0.97 8.33 2.58
C LEU A 37 -0.55 8.40 2.42
N GLY A 38 -1.04 8.31 1.18
CA GLY A 38 -2.47 8.27 0.91
C GLY A 38 -3.25 9.53 1.29
N ASP A 39 -2.65 10.72 1.17
CA ASP A 39 -3.18 11.98 1.75
C ASP A 39 -4.61 12.33 1.32
N CYS A 40 -5.00 11.99 0.08
CA CYS A 40 -6.36 12.26 -0.42
C CYS A 40 -7.40 11.18 -0.06
N GLY A 41 -7.01 10.16 0.73
CA GLY A 41 -7.89 9.04 1.08
C GLY A 41 -8.32 8.17 -0.11
N GLY A 42 -7.58 8.19 -1.22
CA GLY A 42 -7.92 7.44 -2.43
C GLY A 42 -8.80 8.19 -3.44
N SER A 43 -8.97 9.50 -3.29
CA SER A 43 -9.73 10.36 -4.22
C SER A 43 -9.01 10.67 -5.54
N CYS A 44 -7.89 10.00 -5.84
CA CYS A 44 -7.08 10.16 -7.05
C CYS A 44 -6.62 11.62 -7.31
N SER A 45 -6.18 12.34 -6.27
CA SER A 45 -5.79 13.76 -6.39
C SER A 45 -4.39 14.11 -5.86
N CYS A 46 -3.75 13.24 -5.07
CA CYS A 46 -2.49 13.57 -4.38
C CYS A 46 -1.23 12.89 -4.95
N ALA A 47 -1.38 11.77 -5.65
CA ALA A 47 -0.27 10.90 -6.11
C ALA A 47 0.65 10.33 -4.99
N THR A 48 0.35 10.52 -3.71
CA THR A 48 1.20 10.06 -2.59
C THR A 48 0.96 8.61 -2.17
N CYS A 49 0.18 7.87 -2.95
CA CYS A 49 0.05 6.40 -2.87
C CYS A 49 0.68 5.68 -4.06
N HIS A 50 1.55 6.37 -4.80
CA HIS A 50 2.29 5.82 -5.92
C HIS A 50 3.15 4.60 -5.52
N GLY A 51 3.25 3.63 -6.42
CA GLY A 51 4.11 2.46 -6.30
C GLY A 51 4.39 1.86 -7.69
N TYR A 52 5.25 0.86 -7.72
CA TYR A 52 5.52 0.07 -8.92
C TYR A 52 4.94 -1.33 -8.73
N ASP A 53 4.23 -1.81 -9.75
CA ASP A 53 3.78 -3.20 -9.79
C ASP A 53 4.91 -4.08 -10.38
N ASP A 54 5.04 -5.30 -9.86
CA ASP A 54 5.85 -6.39 -10.43
C ASP A 54 5.08 -7.09 -11.55
#